data_AF-A0A1B8B0L0-F1
#
_entry.id   AF-A0A1B8B0L0-F1
#
_cell.length_a   1.000
_cell.length_b   1.000
_cell.length_c   1.000
_cell.angle_alpha   90.00
_cell.angle_beta   90.00
_cell.angle_gamma   90.00
#
_symmetry.space_group_name_H-M   'P 1'
#
loop_
_entity.id
_entity.type
_entity.pdbx_description
1 polymer ?
#
loop_
_entity_poly.entity_id
_entity_poly.type
_entity_poly.pdbx_seq_one_letter_code
_entity_poly.pdbx_strand_id
1 'polypeptide(L)'
;MLSLKDLLNPIKEPEQPKQQEQLGSPNKEDQPKKCENCSRPAAANQCRCEECAAINARRTREMFDGRKQQGKCGVCGEKLDRVGVRCKKCNDRKNMRQREWKKKKREEKKKK
;
A
#
# COMPACT_ATOMS: atom_id res chain seq x y z
N MET A 1 56.79 -15.27 6.05
CA MET A 1 56.28 -15.16 4.68
C MET A 1 54.87 -15.71 4.67
N LEU A 2 53.88 -14.92 4.23
CA LEU A 2 52.50 -15.35 4.08
C LEU A 2 52.38 -16.27 2.86
N SER A 3 51.65 -17.38 2.97
CA SER A 3 50.75 -17.74 1.88
C SER A 3 49.32 -17.52 2.36
N LEU A 4 48.79 -16.36 2.02
CA LEU A 4 47.40 -15.95 2.24
C LEU A 4 46.44 -16.64 1.24
N LYS A 5 46.85 -17.76 0.63
CA LYS A 5 46.14 -18.40 -0.49
C LYS A 5 45.32 -19.63 -0.10
N ASP A 6 45.42 -20.11 1.13
CA ASP A 6 44.70 -21.32 1.57
C ASP A 6 43.43 -21.01 2.39
N LEU A 7 43.08 -19.73 2.57
CA LEU A 7 41.86 -19.27 3.26
C LEU A 7 40.74 -18.80 2.33
N LEU A 8 40.93 -18.90 1.01
CA LEU A 8 39.88 -18.68 0.01
C LEU A 8 39.62 -19.98 -0.76
N ASN A 9 38.96 -20.93 -0.11
CA ASN A 9 38.08 -21.83 -0.86
C ASN A 9 36.65 -21.28 -0.73
N PRO A 10 36.03 -20.85 -1.83
CA PRO A 10 34.73 -20.20 -1.80
C PRO A 10 33.70 -21.16 -1.21
N ILE A 11 32.96 -20.68 -0.20
CA ILE A 11 31.71 -21.28 0.23
C ILE A 11 30.88 -21.41 -1.05
N LYS A 12 30.70 -22.65 -1.52
CA LYS A 12 29.76 -22.98 -2.59
C LYS A 12 28.44 -22.34 -2.18
N GLU A 13 28.05 -21.30 -2.89
CA GLU A 13 26.78 -20.63 -2.67
C GLU A 13 25.68 -21.69 -2.69
N PRO A 14 24.71 -21.65 -1.76
CA PRO A 14 23.52 -22.47 -1.91
C PRO A 14 22.86 -22.00 -3.21
N GLU A 15 22.76 -22.92 -4.18
CA GLU A 15 22.03 -22.71 -5.43
C GLU A 15 20.66 -22.11 -5.10
N GLN A 16 20.52 -20.80 -5.33
CA GLN A 16 19.20 -20.20 -5.41
C GLN A 16 18.50 -20.89 -6.58
N PRO A 17 17.27 -21.41 -6.40
CA PRO A 17 16.56 -22.01 -7.52
C PRO A 17 16.37 -20.95 -8.59
N LYS A 18 16.93 -21.24 -9.77
CA LYS A 18 16.82 -20.51 -11.02
C LYS A 18 15.42 -19.91 -11.17
N GLN A 19 15.34 -18.58 -11.22
CA GLN A 19 14.18 -17.91 -11.83
C GLN A 19 14.18 -18.29 -13.31
N GLN A 20 13.47 -19.37 -13.63
CA GLN A 20 13.05 -19.65 -15.00
C GLN A 20 12.09 -18.54 -15.42
N GLU A 21 12.53 -17.74 -16.39
CA GLU A 21 11.65 -17.06 -17.32
C GLU A 21 10.58 -18.05 -17.82
N GLN A 22 9.31 -17.69 -17.64
CA GLN A 22 8.26 -18.06 -18.59
C GLN A 22 7.32 -16.88 -18.74
N LEU A 23 7.47 -16.20 -19.88
CA LEU A 23 6.36 -15.55 -20.58
C LEU A 23 5.15 -16.50 -20.63
N GLY A 24 3.96 -15.97 -20.37
CA GLY A 24 2.70 -16.65 -20.65
C GLY A 24 1.76 -16.64 -19.45
N SER A 25 0.78 -15.75 -19.47
CA SER A 25 -0.37 -15.81 -18.57
C SER A 25 -1.06 -17.18 -18.67
N PRO A 26 -1.49 -17.76 -17.54
CA PRO A 26 -2.83 -18.30 -17.49
C PRO A 26 -3.56 -17.75 -16.26
N ASN A 27 -4.87 -17.53 -16.41
CA ASN A 27 -5.80 -17.32 -15.30
C ASN A 27 -5.43 -18.22 -14.11
N LYS A 28 -4.90 -17.64 -13.03
CA LYS A 28 -4.93 -18.26 -11.70
C LYS A 28 -6.12 -17.68 -10.96
N GLU A 29 -7.29 -18.19 -11.34
CA GLU A 29 -8.41 -18.27 -10.42
C GLU A 29 -7.94 -19.10 -9.21
N ASP A 30 -8.19 -18.56 -8.01
CA ASP A 30 -8.26 -19.32 -6.76
C ASP A 30 -6.97 -19.88 -6.10
N GLN A 31 -5.93 -19.06 -5.95
CA GLN A 31 -5.11 -19.18 -4.72
C GLN A 31 -5.44 -18.02 -3.79
N PRO A 32 -5.78 -18.26 -2.50
CA PRO A 32 -5.95 -17.17 -1.56
C PRO A 32 -4.61 -16.42 -1.52
N LYS A 33 -4.61 -15.16 -2.00
CA LYS A 33 -3.44 -14.29 -1.90
C LYS A 33 -2.96 -14.36 -0.46
N LYS A 34 -1.68 -14.60 -0.23
CA LYS A 34 -1.13 -14.53 1.13
C LYS A 34 -1.19 -13.08 1.60
N CYS A 35 -1.42 -12.88 2.90
CA CYS A 35 -1.35 -11.55 3.50
C CYS A 35 0.06 -10.98 3.33
N GLU A 36 0.19 -9.72 2.90
CA GLU A 36 1.48 -9.04 2.73
C GLU A 36 2.31 -8.98 4.04
N ASN A 37 1.64 -9.02 5.18
CA ASN A 37 2.26 -8.81 6.50
C ASN A 37 2.45 -10.09 7.33
N CYS A 38 1.84 -11.21 6.94
CA CYS A 38 1.92 -12.45 7.73
C CYS A 38 1.61 -13.69 6.86
N SER A 39 1.87 -14.88 7.39
CA SER A 39 1.66 -16.14 6.65
C SER A 39 0.19 -16.55 6.44
N ARG A 40 -0.77 -15.79 6.98
CA ARG A 40 -2.20 -16.10 6.85
C ARG A 40 -2.74 -15.79 5.45
N PRO A 41 -3.83 -16.44 5.00
CA PRO A 41 -4.52 -16.04 3.78
C PRO A 41 -5.07 -14.61 3.90
N ALA A 42 -4.99 -13.84 2.83
CA ALA A 42 -5.61 -12.54 2.70
C ALA A 42 -7.13 -12.67 2.57
N ALA A 43 -7.85 -11.65 3.01
CA ALA A 43 -9.29 -11.57 2.82
C ALA A 43 -9.63 -11.40 1.33
N ALA A 44 -10.86 -11.78 0.94
CA ALA A 44 -11.32 -11.68 -0.44
C ALA A 44 -11.15 -10.26 -1.00
N ASN A 45 -10.52 -10.15 -2.17
CA ASN A 45 -10.18 -8.89 -2.84
C ASN A 45 -9.29 -7.93 -2.03
N GLN A 46 -8.60 -8.42 -0.99
CA GLN A 46 -7.66 -7.64 -0.19
C GLN A 46 -6.24 -8.20 -0.29
N CYS A 47 -5.27 -7.36 0.04
CA CYS A 47 -3.86 -7.74 0.15
C CYS A 47 -3.45 -8.15 1.59
N ARG A 48 -4.36 -8.04 2.56
CA ARG A 48 -4.12 -8.36 3.97
C ARG A 48 -5.17 -9.35 4.47
N CYS A 49 -4.80 -10.15 5.46
CA CYS A 49 -5.78 -10.90 6.25
C CYS A 49 -6.61 -9.92 7.09
N GLU A 50 -7.78 -10.36 7.56
CA GLU A 50 -8.71 -9.51 8.33
C GLU A 50 -8.03 -8.90 9.56
N GLU A 51 -7.21 -9.68 10.27
CA GLU A 51 -6.50 -9.21 11.45
C GLU A 51 -5.46 -8.12 11.11
N CYS A 52 -4.62 -8.35 10.09
CA CYS A 52 -3.66 -7.34 9.66
C CYS A 52 -4.34 -6.09 9.09
N ALA A 53 -5.50 -6.23 8.42
CA ALA A 53 -6.29 -5.11 7.96
C ALA A 53 -6.85 -4.30 9.14
N ALA A 54 -7.38 -4.96 10.17
CA ALA A 54 -7.90 -4.32 11.39
C ALA A 54 -6.79 -3.59 12.17
N ILE A 55 -5.62 -4.23 12.33
CA ILE A 55 -4.45 -3.60 12.97
C ILE A 55 -4.03 -2.36 12.19
N ASN A 56 -3.93 -2.46 10.86
CA ASN A 56 -3.57 -1.33 10.01
C ASN A 56 -4.60 -0.19 10.09
N ALA A 57 -5.89 -0.50 10.13
CA ALA A 57 -6.96 0.48 10.29
C ALA A 57 -6.85 1.22 11.63
N ARG A 58 -6.57 0.51 12.73
CA ARG A 58 -6.32 1.11 14.05
C ARG A 58 -5.11 2.04 14.03
N ARG A 59 -3.95 1.56 13.55
CA ARG A 59 -2.73 2.38 13.44
C ARG A 59 -2.93 3.62 12.59
N THR A 60 -3.68 3.48 11.50
CA THR A 60 -4.03 4.59 10.62
C THR A 60 -4.85 5.63 11.38
N ARG A 61 -5.89 5.20 12.13
CA ARG A 61 -6.70 6.10 12.96
C ARG A 61 -5.86 6.80 14.03
N GLU A 62 -5.03 6.08 14.77
CA GLU A 62 -4.13 6.64 15.77
C GLU A 62 -3.21 7.72 15.18
N MET A 63 -2.67 7.48 13.98
CA MET A 63 -1.86 8.47 13.26
C MET A 63 -2.67 9.72 12.86
N PHE A 64 -3.91 9.54 12.40
CA PHE A 64 -4.81 10.67 12.10
C PHE A 64 -5.18 11.47 13.36
N ASP A 65 -5.47 10.79 14.46
CA ASP A 65 -5.81 11.43 15.73
C ASP A 65 -4.61 12.17 16.34
N GLY A 66 -3.42 11.57 16.28
CA GLY A 66 -2.17 12.24 16.68
C GLY A 66 -1.90 13.49 15.83
N ARG A 67 -2.12 13.43 14.52
CA ARG A 67 -2.03 14.63 13.65
C ARG A 67 -3.06 15.68 14.03
N LYS A 68 -4.30 15.28 14.30
CA LYS A 68 -5.37 16.19 14.74
C LYS A 68 -5.01 16.89 16.05
N GLN A 69 -4.49 16.17 17.04
CA GLN A 69 -4.03 16.74 18.32
C GLN A 69 -2.88 17.74 18.14
N GLN A 70 -1.99 17.49 17.17
CA GLN A 70 -0.91 18.42 16.81
C GLN A 70 -1.35 19.60 15.94
N GLY A 71 -2.65 19.74 15.67
CA GLY A 71 -3.16 20.76 14.75
C GLY A 71 -2.65 20.57 13.32
N LYS A 72 -2.44 19.32 12.89
CA LYS A 72 -1.93 18.97 11.55
C LYS A 72 -3.01 18.31 10.71
N CYS A 73 -2.93 18.54 9.41
CA CYS A 73 -3.76 17.93 8.39
C CYS A 73 -3.57 16.41 8.43
N GLY A 74 -4.66 15.68 8.59
CA GLY A 74 -4.63 14.22 8.60
C GLY A 74 -4.01 13.64 7.33
N VAL A 75 -4.22 14.30 6.18
CA VAL A 75 -3.78 13.78 4.87
C VAL A 75 -2.32 14.11 4.58
N CYS A 76 -1.96 15.40 4.54
CA CYS A 76 -0.62 15.84 4.16
C CYS A 76 0.33 16.12 5.32
N GLY A 77 -0.15 16.17 6.57
CA GLY A 77 0.67 16.48 7.75
C GLY A 77 1.03 17.95 7.92
N GLU A 78 0.69 18.84 6.97
CA GLU A 78 0.88 20.30 7.12
C GLU A 78 0.04 20.84 8.29
N LYS A 79 0.46 21.94 8.92
CA LYS A 79 -0.35 22.63 9.94
C LYS A 79 -1.72 23.01 9.37
N LEU A 80 -2.74 22.84 10.18
CA LEU A 80 -4.10 23.22 9.85
C LEU A 80 -4.24 24.74 9.95
N ASP A 81 -4.84 25.28 8.89
CA ASP A 81 -5.26 26.67 8.76
C ASP A 81 -6.68 26.92 9.31
N ARG A 82 -7.37 25.85 9.77
CA ARG A 82 -8.76 25.86 10.22
C ARG A 82 -9.07 24.69 11.15
N VAL A 83 -10.17 24.78 11.90
CA VAL A 83 -10.72 23.65 12.66
C VAL A 83 -11.20 22.56 11.70
N GLY A 84 -10.65 21.35 11.81
CA GLY A 84 -11.07 20.20 10.99
C GLY A 84 -10.02 19.11 10.86
N VAL A 85 -10.28 18.14 9.97
CA VAL A 85 -9.39 16.99 9.72
C VAL A 85 -8.40 17.25 8.57
N ARG A 86 -8.68 18.25 7.71
CA ARG A 86 -7.91 18.51 6.48
C ARG A 86 -7.65 19.99 6.29
N CYS A 87 -6.42 20.32 5.88
CA CYS A 87 -6.05 21.66 5.42
C CYS A 87 -6.86 22.03 4.18
N LYS A 88 -6.95 23.34 3.89
CA LYS A 88 -7.65 23.87 2.71
C LYS A 88 -7.20 23.21 1.41
N LYS A 89 -5.89 23.08 1.16
CA LYS A 89 -5.33 22.45 -0.05
C LYS A 89 -5.87 21.03 -0.28
N CYS A 90 -5.83 20.18 0.74
CA CYS A 90 -6.33 18.80 0.65
C CYS A 90 -7.86 18.75 0.48
N ASN A 91 -8.57 19.70 1.06
CA ASN A 91 -10.02 19.82 0.91
C ASN A 91 -10.40 20.21 -0.52
N ASP A 92 -9.73 21.21 -1.07
CA ASP A 92 -9.97 21.72 -2.43
C ASP A 92 -9.65 20.64 -3.47
N ARG A 93 -8.53 19.93 -3.31
CA ARG A 93 -8.18 18.79 -4.16
C ARG A 93 -9.25 17.69 -4.14
N LYS A 94 -9.82 17.38 -2.97
CA LYS A 94 -10.93 16.41 -2.87
C LYS A 94 -12.18 16.93 -3.60
N ASN A 95 -12.52 18.21 -3.40
CA ASN A 95 -13.69 18.82 -4.03
C ASN A 95 -13.58 18.83 -5.55
N MET A 96 -12.39 19.13 -6.09
CA MET A 96 -12.12 19.09 -7.54
C MET A 96 -12.36 17.69 -8.10
N ARG A 97 -11.74 16.65 -7.52
CA ARG A 97 -11.95 15.25 -7.93
C ARG A 97 -13.42 14.85 -7.86
N GLN A 98 -14.16 15.30 -6.84
CA GLN A 98 -15.58 15.00 -6.70
C GLN A 98 -16.43 15.69 -7.79
N ARG A 99 -16.10 16.93 -8.16
CA ARG A 99 -16.76 17.65 -9.25
C ARG A 99 -16.53 16.95 -10.59
N GLU A 100 -15.29 16.56 -10.88
CA GLU A 100 -14.93 15.80 -12.09
C GLU A 100 -15.68 14.47 -12.17
N TRP A 101 -15.70 13.71 -11.07
CA TRP A 101 -16.44 12.44 -11.00
C TRP A 101 -17.94 12.64 -11.24
N LYS A 102 -18.54 13.67 -10.63
CA LYS A 102 -19.96 14.01 -10.86
C LYS A 102 -20.21 14.40 -12.32
N LYS A 103 -19.30 15.14 -12.95
CA LYS A 103 -19.39 15.51 -14.37
C LYS A 103 -19.35 14.26 -15.26
N LYS A 104 -18.35 13.39 -15.05
CA LYS A 104 -18.21 12.13 -15.80
C LYS A 104 -19.46 11.26 -15.68
N LYS A 105 -20.00 11.08 -14.47
CA LYS A 105 -21.26 10.34 -14.27
C LYS A 105 -22.46 10.94 -15.00
N ARG A 106 -22.54 12.27 -15.12
CA ARG A 106 -23.62 12.93 -15.87
C ARG A 106 -23.46 12.70 -17.37
N GLU A 107 -22.25 12.73 -17.89
CA GLU A 107 -21.96 12.46 -19.30
C GLU A 107 -22.23 10.98 -19.66
N GLU A 108 -21.84 10.04 -18.80
CA GLU A 108 -22.15 8.61 -18.97
C GLU A 108 -23.66 8.35 -18.99
N LYS A 109 -24.44 9.07 -18.17
CA LYS A 109 -25.91 8.98 -18.17
C LYS A 109 -26.55 9.56 -19.43
N LYS A 110 -25.94 10.55 -20.09
CA LYS A 110 -26.47 11.14 -21.34
C LYS A 110 -26.19 10.28 -22.58
N LYS A 111 -25.28 9.31 -22.47
CA LYS A 111 -24.92 8.36 -23.54
C LYS A 111 -25.72 7.05 -23.49
N LYS A 112 -26.57 6.89 -22.48
CA LYS A 112 -27.51 5.76 -22.34
C LYS A 112 -28.90 6.24 -22.68
#